data_AF-A0A0S3QWP2-F1
#
_entry.id   AF-A0A0S3QWP2-F1
#
_cell.length_a   1.000
_cell.length_b   1.000
_cell.length_c   1.000
_cell.angle_alpha   90.00
_cell.angle_beta   90.00
_cell.angle_gamma   90.00
#
_symmetry.space_group_name_H-M   'P 1'
#
loop_
_entity.id
_entity.type
_entity.pdbx_description
1 polymer ?
#
loop_
_entity_poly.entity_id
_entity_poly.type
_entity_poly.pdbx_seq_one_letter_code
_entity_poly.pdbx_strand_id
1 'polypeptide(L)'
;MEKLIFNCFIGCCLLYSLLPVHGKPLSCNETPYPHVCKHYVVTTNTLSTLDAPSSSFHDVALKVTVDQAMELYKLVSNMDLNNFKDKRAKSAWEDCLELYEDTLYQLKRSANSNNLNDRLTWQSASIANHQTCQNGFTELNVPSHLNYFPNMLSNFSKLLSNSLSLSKAMTLTSLSSTKQNGGRKLLSDGFPSWISHSDRRLLQETTSKADVVVAQDGSGNYKTISEGVAAASKLSGKGRVVVHVKAGVYKENIDISRTVKNLMIIGDGMGATIVTGSRNAQDGSTTFRSATFAVSGDGFIARDITFENTAGPQKHQAVALRSGADHSVFYRCSFKGYQDTLYVYANRQFYRDCDVYGTVDFIFGDAVSVLQNCNIYVRKPMGNQQNTVTAQGRTDPNENTGIIIHNCQITAAGDLKAVQGSFRTYLGRPWQKYSRTVIMKSALDGLINPAGWSEWSGNFALSTLYYGEHANTGAGAGTGGRVNWGGFRVLSSTEAVKFTVGEFLAGGSWIPGSGVPFDAGL
;
A
#
# COMPACT_ATOMS: atom_id res chain seq x y z
N MET A 1 -61.60 40.76 -22.57
CA MET A 1 -60.47 41.64 -22.20
C MET A 1 -59.65 40.92 -21.13
N GLU A 2 -59.15 39.71 -21.45
CA GLU A 2 -58.62 38.73 -20.47
C GLU A 2 -57.47 37.91 -21.09
N LYS A 3 -56.63 38.56 -21.90
CA LYS A 3 -55.39 37.95 -22.43
C LYS A 3 -54.21 38.94 -22.42
N LEU A 4 -54.17 39.85 -21.44
CA LEU A 4 -53.10 40.86 -21.32
C LEU A 4 -52.56 41.08 -19.90
N ILE A 5 -52.86 40.19 -18.95
CA ILE A 5 -52.35 40.29 -17.56
C ILE A 5 -51.38 39.14 -17.20
N PHE A 6 -51.10 38.21 -18.12
CA PHE A 6 -50.25 37.04 -17.84
C PHE A 6 -48.75 37.21 -18.21
N ASN A 7 -48.35 38.35 -18.79
CA ASN A 7 -46.98 38.57 -19.29
C ASN A 7 -46.13 39.60 -18.52
N CYS A 8 -46.59 40.10 -17.36
CA CYS A 8 -45.79 41.04 -16.55
C CYS A 8 -45.24 40.46 -15.23
N PHE A 9 -45.58 39.22 -14.85
CA PHE A 9 -45.10 38.61 -13.60
C PHE A 9 -43.97 37.57 -13.79
N ILE A 10 -43.59 37.26 -15.03
CA ILE A 10 -42.50 36.30 -15.34
C ILE A 10 -41.14 37.01 -15.57
N GLY A 11 -41.13 38.35 -15.64
CA GLY A 11 -39.92 39.14 -15.92
C GLY A 11 -39.14 39.64 -14.69
N CYS A 12 -39.69 39.58 -13.47
CA CYS A 12 -39.13 40.30 -12.31
C CYS A 12 -38.69 39.41 -11.12
N CYS A 13 -38.66 38.09 -11.26
CA CYS A 13 -38.06 37.20 -10.26
C CYS A 13 -36.93 36.32 -10.83
N LEU A 14 -36.37 36.70 -11.98
CA LEU A 14 -35.13 36.14 -12.55
C LEU A 14 -33.86 36.87 -12.04
N LEU A 15 -33.95 37.57 -10.91
CA LEU A 15 -32.82 38.26 -10.26
C LEU A 15 -32.57 37.80 -8.81
N TYR A 16 -33.10 36.63 -8.41
CA TYR A 16 -32.62 35.95 -7.22
C TYR A 16 -31.31 35.22 -7.55
N SER A 17 -30.20 35.90 -7.30
CA SER A 17 -28.93 35.32 -6.86
C SER A 17 -28.51 34.04 -7.59
N LEU A 18 -27.89 34.19 -8.75
CA LEU A 18 -26.71 33.38 -9.09
C LEU A 18 -25.63 33.73 -8.06
N LEU A 19 -25.80 33.27 -6.80
CA LEU A 19 -24.66 33.07 -5.92
C LEU A 19 -23.97 31.84 -6.49
N PRO A 20 -22.78 31.96 -7.09
CA PRO A 20 -21.94 30.79 -7.24
C PRO A 20 -21.81 30.19 -5.84
N VAL A 21 -22.26 28.95 -5.67
CA VAL A 21 -21.94 28.14 -4.50
C VAL A 21 -20.43 27.89 -4.60
N HIS A 22 -19.64 28.90 -4.28
CA HIS A 22 -18.23 28.74 -4.00
C HIS A 22 -18.19 27.85 -2.77
N GLY A 23 -17.70 26.62 -2.95
CA GLY A 23 -17.36 25.78 -1.82
C GLY A 23 -16.54 26.59 -0.83
N LYS A 24 -16.88 26.49 0.45
CA LYS A 24 -16.19 27.19 1.53
C LYS A 24 -14.67 27.06 1.33
N PRO A 25 -13.90 28.17 1.39
CA PRO A 25 -12.47 28.12 1.14
C PRO A 25 -11.81 27.24 2.19
N LEU A 26 -11.00 26.28 1.73
CA LEU A 26 -10.21 25.41 2.61
C LEU A 26 -9.29 26.27 3.47
N SER A 27 -9.23 25.99 4.77
CA SER A 27 -8.39 26.73 5.71
C SER A 27 -7.77 25.82 6.77
N CYS A 28 -6.74 26.32 7.48
CA CYS A 28 -6.12 25.56 8.57
C CYS A 28 -7.11 25.12 9.67
N ASN A 29 -8.23 25.84 9.86
CA ASN A 29 -9.24 25.48 10.86
C ASN A 29 -9.95 24.16 10.56
N GLU A 30 -9.88 23.67 9.33
CA GLU A 30 -10.56 22.46 8.87
C GLU A 30 -9.62 21.24 8.85
N THR A 31 -8.35 21.44 9.21
CA THR A 31 -7.35 20.37 9.27
C THR A 31 -7.36 19.66 10.64
N PRO A 32 -6.92 18.39 10.74
CA PRO A 32 -6.84 17.65 12.01
C PRO A 32 -5.97 18.33 13.07
N TYR A 33 -4.96 19.10 12.66
CA TYR A 33 -4.05 19.83 13.56
C TYR A 33 -3.95 21.32 13.18
N PRO A 34 -4.99 22.14 13.50
CA PRO A 34 -5.06 23.53 13.06
C PRO A 34 -3.89 24.41 13.54
N HIS A 35 -3.41 24.19 14.77
CA HIS A 35 -2.32 24.97 15.34
C HIS A 35 -1.01 24.78 14.57
N VAL A 36 -0.72 23.54 14.16
CA VAL A 36 0.48 23.22 13.37
C VAL A 36 0.37 23.81 11.97
N CYS A 37 -0.79 23.67 11.33
CA CYS A 37 -1.04 24.28 10.03
C CYS A 37 -0.81 25.81 10.07
N LYS A 38 -1.43 26.50 11.04
CA LYS A 38 -1.29 27.96 11.20
C LYS A 38 0.16 28.38 11.42
N HIS A 39 0.87 27.69 12.31
CA HIS A 39 2.27 28.01 12.61
C HIS A 39 3.12 27.98 11.34
N TYR A 40 3.14 26.86 10.63
CA TYR A 40 4.05 26.71 9.50
C TYR A 40 3.62 27.53 8.26
N VAL A 41 2.32 27.64 7.97
CA VAL A 41 1.82 28.44 6.83
C VAL A 41 2.07 29.94 7.02
N VAL A 42 2.01 30.44 8.26
CA VAL A 42 2.31 31.84 8.59
C VAL A 42 3.82 32.10 8.60
N THR A 43 4.62 31.21 9.18
CA THR A 43 6.08 31.38 9.30
C THR A 43 6.81 31.33 7.95
N THR A 44 6.30 30.61 6.95
CA THR A 44 6.90 30.58 5.60
C THR A 44 6.68 31.85 4.76
N ASN A 45 6.10 32.92 5.34
CA ASN A 45 5.84 34.19 4.67
C ASN A 45 5.01 34.08 3.37
N THR A 46 4.25 32.99 3.22
CA THR A 46 3.25 32.75 2.17
C THR A 46 1.95 33.56 2.40
N LEU A 47 2.07 34.73 3.03
CA LEU A 47 0.98 35.53 3.59
C LEU A 47 0.09 36.22 2.53
N SER A 48 0.46 36.17 1.26
CA SER A 48 -0.33 36.77 0.16
C SER A 48 -1.44 35.87 -0.39
N THR A 49 -1.67 34.68 0.18
CA THR A 49 -2.56 33.65 -0.41
C THR A 49 -3.75 33.22 0.46
N LEU A 50 -4.02 33.88 1.59
CA LEU A 50 -5.14 33.51 2.47
C LEU A 50 -6.53 33.81 1.87
N ASP A 51 -6.60 34.65 0.83
CA ASP A 51 -7.82 34.94 0.05
C ASP A 51 -7.85 34.22 -1.32
N ALA A 52 -6.92 33.30 -1.57
CA ALA A 52 -6.80 32.64 -2.87
C ALA A 52 -7.72 31.40 -2.97
N PRO A 53 -8.18 31.03 -4.19
CA PRO A 53 -9.16 29.95 -4.39
C PRO A 53 -8.74 28.63 -3.75
N SER A 54 -9.70 27.79 -3.33
CA SER A 54 -9.45 26.54 -2.57
C SER A 54 -8.31 25.63 -3.08
N SER A 55 -8.00 25.64 -4.38
CA SER A 55 -6.84 24.94 -4.97
C SER A 55 -5.48 25.50 -4.51
N SER A 56 -5.35 26.82 -4.33
CA SER A 56 -4.09 27.44 -3.92
C SER A 56 -3.74 27.17 -2.45
N PHE A 57 -4.72 27.11 -1.54
CA PHE A 57 -4.43 26.81 -0.13
C PHE A 57 -3.92 25.38 0.07
N HIS A 58 -4.51 24.42 -0.62
CA HIS A 58 -4.04 23.04 -0.61
C HIS A 58 -2.57 22.95 -1.06
N ASP A 59 -2.24 23.60 -2.19
CA ASP A 59 -0.90 23.54 -2.76
C ASP A 59 0.12 24.23 -1.86
N VAL A 60 -0.26 25.31 -1.16
CA VAL A 60 0.56 25.93 -0.10
C VAL A 60 0.81 24.97 1.05
N ALA A 61 -0.22 24.30 1.58
CA ALA A 61 -0.06 23.36 2.70
C ALA A 61 0.81 22.15 2.32
N LEU A 62 0.66 21.62 1.11
CA LEU A 62 1.53 20.55 0.59
C LEU A 62 2.96 21.05 0.36
N LYS A 63 3.15 22.28 -0.14
CA LYS A 63 4.47 22.89 -0.31
C LYS A 63 5.21 23.04 1.03
N VAL A 64 4.53 23.56 2.05
CA VAL A 64 5.06 23.64 3.43
C VAL A 64 5.47 22.26 3.95
N THR A 65 4.66 21.23 3.66
CA THR A 65 4.95 19.85 4.06
C THR A 65 6.19 19.31 3.34
N VAL A 66 6.35 19.59 2.04
CA VAL A 66 7.57 19.28 1.26
C VAL A 66 8.79 19.98 1.86
N ASP A 67 8.67 21.25 2.21
CA ASP A 67 9.78 22.03 2.77
C ASP A 67 10.20 21.47 4.14
N GLN A 68 9.25 21.10 5.00
CA GLN A 68 9.56 20.44 6.26
C GLN A 68 10.18 19.05 6.08
N ALA A 69 9.76 18.29 5.06
CA ALA A 69 10.38 17.00 4.72
C ALA A 69 11.84 17.17 4.27
N MET A 70 12.15 18.24 3.51
CA MET A 70 13.52 18.55 3.12
C MET A 70 14.40 18.88 4.33
N GLU A 71 13.91 19.67 5.28
CA GLU A 71 14.67 19.97 6.51
C GLU A 71 14.90 18.72 7.37
N LEU A 72 13.90 17.84 7.46
CA LEU A 72 14.05 16.56 8.16
C LEU A 72 15.07 15.64 7.47
N TYR A 73 15.02 15.54 6.14
CA TYR A 73 16.00 14.76 5.38
C TYR A 73 17.43 15.31 5.58
N LYS A 74 17.63 16.64 5.52
CA LYS A 74 18.94 17.27 5.79
C LYS A 74 19.44 16.97 7.20
N LEU A 75 18.56 17.02 8.20
CA LEU A 75 18.91 16.71 9.58
C LEU A 75 19.38 15.26 9.71
N VAL A 76 18.63 14.32 9.12
CA VAL A 76 18.96 12.89 9.14
C VAL A 76 20.27 12.65 8.39
N SER A 77 20.46 13.23 7.20
CA SER A 77 21.65 13.02 6.37
C SER A 77 22.93 13.59 6.97
N ASN A 78 22.85 14.67 7.76
CA ASN A 78 24.00 15.33 8.37
C ASN A 78 24.37 14.76 9.74
N MET A 79 23.65 13.74 10.22
CA MET A 79 23.88 13.17 11.54
C MET A 79 25.20 12.38 11.57
N ASP A 80 26.06 12.67 12.54
CA ASP A 80 27.31 11.93 12.70
C ASP A 80 27.03 10.49 13.17
N LEU A 81 27.43 9.51 12.34
CA LEU A 81 27.30 8.08 12.62
C LEU A 81 28.04 7.64 13.89
N ASN A 82 29.06 8.38 14.33
CA ASN A 82 29.76 8.12 15.59
C ASN A 82 28.85 8.31 16.81
N ASN A 83 27.73 9.03 16.67
CA ASN A 83 26.71 9.12 17.71
C ASN A 83 25.96 7.79 17.92
N PHE A 84 25.96 6.89 16.92
CA PHE A 84 25.33 5.57 16.99
C PHE A 84 26.34 4.48 17.34
N LYS A 85 26.76 4.43 18.61
CA LYS A 85 27.61 3.34 19.12
C LYS A 85 26.90 1.97 19.09
N ASP A 86 25.57 1.96 19.17
CA ASP A 86 24.76 0.75 19.03
C ASP A 86 24.51 0.44 17.53
N LYS A 87 24.97 -0.73 17.08
CA LYS A 87 24.78 -1.22 15.71
C LYS A 87 23.30 -1.29 15.31
N ARG A 88 22.40 -1.57 16.26
CA ARG A 88 20.95 -1.61 16.03
C ARG A 88 20.40 -0.22 15.74
N ALA A 89 20.81 0.77 16.52
CA ALA A 89 20.41 2.16 16.29
C ALA A 89 20.94 2.68 14.96
N LYS A 90 22.16 2.28 14.57
CA LYS A 90 22.71 2.56 13.23
C LYS A 90 21.85 1.94 12.12
N SER A 91 21.44 0.67 12.25
CA SER A 91 20.56 0.02 11.26
C SER A 91 19.21 0.74 11.14
N ALA A 92 18.57 1.10 12.25
CA ALA A 92 17.32 1.85 12.22
C ALA A 92 17.48 3.25 11.60
N TRP A 93 18.63 3.90 11.83
CA TRP A 93 18.95 5.18 11.20
C TRP A 93 19.15 5.07 9.69
N GLU A 94 19.83 4.01 9.21
CA GLU A 94 20.00 3.74 7.78
C GLU A 94 18.64 3.54 7.09
N ASP A 95 17.66 2.92 7.76
CA ASP A 95 16.27 2.86 7.28
C ASP A 95 15.67 4.27 7.17
N CYS A 96 15.78 5.09 8.22
CA CYS A 96 15.23 6.44 8.21
C CYS A 96 15.78 7.32 7.08
N LEU A 97 17.07 7.20 6.75
CA LEU A 97 17.67 7.97 5.65
C LEU A 97 17.00 7.63 4.31
N GLU A 98 16.86 6.35 3.99
CA GLU A 98 16.16 5.85 2.79
C GLU A 98 14.69 6.29 2.79
N LEU A 99 14.01 6.10 3.92
CA LEU A 99 12.58 6.40 4.06
C LEU A 99 12.26 7.89 3.94
N TYR A 100 13.13 8.78 4.43
CA TYR A 100 12.93 10.22 4.26
C TYR A 100 13.31 10.73 2.87
N GLU A 101 14.26 10.09 2.19
CA GLU A 101 14.48 10.33 0.77
C GLU A 101 13.22 9.98 -0.05
N ASP A 102 12.64 8.81 0.22
CA ASP A 102 11.41 8.35 -0.44
C ASP A 102 10.20 9.22 -0.07
N THR A 103 10.09 9.65 1.17
CA THR A 103 9.06 10.62 1.61
C THR A 103 9.14 11.91 0.80
N LEU A 104 10.36 12.46 0.64
CA LEU A 104 10.56 13.67 -0.15
C LEU A 104 10.17 13.46 -1.62
N TYR A 105 10.52 12.30 -2.19
CA TYR A 105 10.11 11.93 -3.54
C TYR A 105 8.59 11.91 -3.70
N GLN A 106 7.89 11.22 -2.81
CA GLN A 106 6.43 11.07 -2.87
C GLN A 106 5.70 12.40 -2.68
N LEU A 107 6.14 13.25 -1.75
CA LEU A 107 5.55 14.57 -1.54
C LEU A 107 5.77 15.50 -2.74
N LYS A 108 6.97 15.50 -3.34
CA LYS A 108 7.24 16.28 -4.58
C LYS A 108 6.39 15.80 -5.74
N ARG A 109 6.23 14.47 -5.89
CA ARG A 109 5.35 13.87 -6.91
C ARG A 109 3.90 14.29 -6.68
N SER A 110 3.45 14.31 -5.43
CA SER A 110 2.12 14.79 -5.04
C SER A 110 1.93 16.27 -5.38
N ALA A 111 2.93 17.11 -5.10
CA ALA A 111 2.86 18.54 -5.41
C ALA A 111 2.68 18.80 -6.91
N ASN A 112 3.31 17.98 -7.75
CA ASN A 112 3.32 18.13 -9.20
C ASN A 112 2.20 17.38 -9.94
N SER A 113 1.33 16.64 -9.24
CA SER A 113 0.27 15.85 -9.87
C SER A 113 -1.09 16.53 -9.78
N ASN A 114 -1.81 16.50 -10.90
CA ASN A 114 -3.21 16.94 -10.99
C ASN A 114 -4.21 15.84 -10.62
N ASN A 115 -3.75 14.59 -10.45
CA ASN A 115 -4.61 13.47 -10.08
C ASN A 115 -4.70 13.37 -8.54
N LEU A 116 -5.87 13.68 -8.00
CA LEU A 116 -6.09 13.69 -6.55
C LEU A 116 -5.92 12.30 -5.89
N ASN A 117 -6.26 11.21 -6.60
CA ASN A 117 -6.07 9.86 -6.08
C ASN A 117 -4.57 9.49 -5.99
N ASP A 118 -3.78 9.98 -6.95
CA ASP A 118 -2.32 9.83 -6.91
C ASP A 118 -1.74 10.61 -5.73
N ARG A 119 -2.15 11.88 -5.55
CA ARG A 119 -1.74 12.71 -4.40
C ARG A 119 -2.02 12.01 -3.08
N LEU A 120 -3.25 11.52 -2.89
CA LEU A 120 -3.65 10.78 -1.68
C LEU A 120 -2.78 9.55 -1.44
N THR A 121 -2.52 8.76 -2.48
CA THR A 121 -1.72 7.53 -2.38
C THR A 121 -0.29 7.84 -1.95
N TRP A 122 0.36 8.82 -2.59
CA TRP A 122 1.77 9.15 -2.32
C TRP A 122 1.95 9.92 -1.00
N GLN A 123 0.97 10.72 -0.58
CA GLN A 123 0.96 11.30 0.77
C GLN A 123 0.76 10.21 1.84
N SER A 124 -0.10 9.21 1.60
CA SER A 124 -0.24 8.06 2.52
C SER A 124 1.07 7.26 2.59
N ALA A 125 1.74 7.04 1.46
CA ALA A 125 3.08 6.41 1.45
C ALA A 125 4.12 7.21 2.25
N SER A 126 4.06 8.54 2.23
CA SER A 126 4.90 9.41 3.07
C SER A 126 4.65 9.21 4.57
N ILE A 127 3.39 8.98 4.97
CA ILE A 127 3.03 8.64 6.36
C ILE A 127 3.61 7.27 6.73
N ALA A 128 3.43 6.25 5.87
CA ALA A 128 3.98 4.91 6.07
C ALA A 128 5.51 4.94 6.25
N ASN A 129 6.22 5.73 5.43
CA ASN A 129 7.67 5.93 5.54
C ASN A 129 8.07 6.53 6.90
N HIS A 130 7.41 7.62 7.29
CA HIS A 130 7.68 8.27 8.57
C HIS A 130 7.39 7.36 9.78
N GLN A 131 6.33 6.56 9.72
CA GLN A 131 6.00 5.59 10.76
C GLN A 131 7.05 4.47 10.82
N THR A 132 7.48 3.97 9.66
CA THR A 132 8.45 2.86 9.57
C THR A 132 9.81 3.24 10.14
N CYS A 133 10.26 4.48 9.89
CA CYS A 133 11.48 5.02 10.51
C CYS A 133 11.41 4.93 12.04
N GLN A 134 10.28 5.31 12.65
CA GLN A 134 10.09 5.22 14.10
C GLN A 134 9.97 3.78 14.60
N ASN A 135 9.31 2.92 13.84
CA ASN A 135 9.15 1.50 14.16
C ASN A 135 10.51 0.80 14.23
N GLY A 136 11.45 1.08 13.32
CA GLY A 136 12.78 0.47 13.33
C GLY A 136 13.52 0.65 14.67
N PHE A 137 13.46 1.85 15.26
CA PHE A 137 14.04 2.09 16.59
C PHE A 137 13.30 1.36 17.72
N THR A 138 11.98 1.26 17.61
CA THR A 138 11.14 0.59 18.62
C THR A 138 11.31 -0.93 18.59
N GLU A 139 11.29 -1.52 17.38
CA GLU A 139 11.48 -2.95 17.13
C GLU A 139 12.84 -3.44 17.62
N LEU A 140 13.88 -2.65 17.41
CA LEU A 140 15.24 -2.98 17.86
C LEU A 140 15.51 -2.61 19.33
N ASN A 141 14.48 -2.20 20.08
CA ASN A 141 14.54 -1.82 21.49
C ASN A 141 15.56 -0.69 21.78
N VAL A 142 15.61 0.31 20.90
CA VAL A 142 16.44 1.52 21.01
C VAL A 142 15.63 2.82 20.83
N PRO A 143 14.39 2.95 21.35
CA PRO A 143 13.53 4.11 21.09
C PRO A 143 14.10 5.43 21.66
N SER A 144 15.01 5.39 22.64
CA SER A 144 15.67 6.57 23.19
C SER A 144 16.45 7.37 22.13
N HIS A 145 16.89 6.72 21.04
CA HIS A 145 17.58 7.40 19.94
C HIS A 145 16.63 8.25 19.09
N LEU A 146 15.32 8.08 19.20
CA LEU A 146 14.37 9.00 18.56
C LEU A 146 14.47 10.42 19.13
N ASN A 147 14.98 10.59 20.35
CA ASN A 147 15.20 11.91 20.96
C ASN A 147 16.26 12.75 20.22
N TYR A 148 17.13 12.13 19.40
CA TYR A 148 18.03 12.87 18.51
C TYR A 148 17.30 13.57 17.37
N PHE A 149 16.04 13.21 17.12
CA PHE A 149 15.12 13.88 16.21
C PHE A 149 14.02 14.55 17.06
N PRO A 150 14.20 15.81 17.52
CA PRO A 150 13.30 16.46 18.48
C PRO A 150 11.88 16.70 17.92
N ASN A 151 11.10 17.60 18.54
CA ASN A 151 9.71 18.01 18.17
C ASN A 151 9.37 18.10 16.66
N MET A 152 10.38 18.19 15.78
CA MET A 152 10.29 18.03 14.33
C MET A 152 9.58 16.73 13.90
N LEU A 153 9.78 15.57 14.54
CA LEU A 153 9.07 14.34 14.15
C LEU A 153 7.56 14.43 14.40
N SER A 154 7.17 14.88 15.60
CA SER A 154 5.75 15.03 15.96
C SER A 154 5.05 16.08 15.10
N ASN A 155 5.72 17.21 14.84
CA ASN A 155 5.18 18.25 13.98
C ASN A 155 5.10 17.80 12.52
N PHE A 156 6.08 17.04 12.03
CA PHE A 156 6.07 16.52 10.68
C PHE A 156 4.94 15.51 10.45
N SER A 157 4.71 14.57 11.37
CA SER A 157 3.54 13.68 11.34
C SER A 157 2.22 14.46 11.24
N LYS A 158 2.07 15.53 12.04
CA LYS A 158 0.88 16.40 12.01
C LYS A 158 0.75 17.17 10.69
N LEU A 159 1.86 17.61 10.10
CA LEU A 159 1.86 18.28 8.78
C LEU A 159 1.46 17.32 7.66
N LEU A 160 1.98 16.09 7.66
CA LEU A 160 1.57 15.04 6.72
C LEU A 160 0.06 14.80 6.81
N SER A 161 -0.48 14.64 8.02
CA SER A 161 -1.92 14.47 8.27
C SER A 161 -2.75 15.67 7.79
N ASN A 162 -2.31 16.89 8.10
CA ASN A 162 -2.98 18.10 7.62
C ASN A 162 -3.02 18.16 6.08
N SER A 163 -1.88 17.97 5.42
CA SER A 163 -1.80 17.99 3.96
C SER A 163 -2.66 16.90 3.31
N LEU A 164 -2.65 15.68 3.88
CA LEU A 164 -3.48 14.57 3.41
C LEU A 164 -4.98 14.85 3.57
N SER A 165 -5.39 15.42 4.70
CA SER A 165 -6.79 15.78 4.96
C SER A 165 -7.35 16.78 3.94
N LEU A 166 -6.52 17.74 3.51
CA LEU A 166 -6.89 18.71 2.48
C LEU A 166 -7.02 18.04 1.11
N SER A 167 -6.06 17.17 0.72
CA SER A 167 -6.17 16.35 -0.50
C SER A 167 -7.42 15.47 -0.50
N LYS A 168 -7.79 14.93 0.67
CA LYS A 168 -8.99 14.11 0.84
C LYS A 168 -10.26 14.92 0.64
N ALA A 169 -10.33 16.11 1.23
CA ALA A 169 -11.45 17.02 1.06
C ALA A 169 -11.66 17.40 -0.42
N MET A 170 -10.60 17.70 -1.16
CA MET A 170 -10.67 17.99 -2.60
C MET A 170 -11.19 16.80 -3.42
N THR A 171 -10.81 15.57 -3.05
CA THR A 171 -11.28 14.36 -3.74
C THR A 171 -12.78 14.19 -3.55
N LEU A 172 -13.29 14.45 -2.34
CA LEU A 172 -14.72 14.35 -2.02
C LEU A 172 -15.55 15.42 -2.74
N THR A 173 -15.04 16.65 -2.87
CA THR A 173 -15.74 17.73 -3.59
C THR A 173 -15.77 17.47 -5.10
N SER A 174 -14.70 16.93 -5.69
CA SER A 174 -14.66 16.52 -7.10
C SER A 174 -15.62 15.37 -7.43
N LEU A 175 -15.81 14.43 -6.51
CA LEU A 175 -16.81 13.36 -6.64
C LEU A 175 -18.26 13.88 -6.51
N SER A 176 -18.46 14.98 -5.79
CA SER A 176 -19.78 15.61 -5.65
C SER A 176 -20.18 16.42 -6.89
N SER A 177 -19.23 16.94 -7.67
CA SER A 177 -19.50 17.69 -8.92
C SER A 177 -19.69 16.79 -10.15
N THR A 178 -19.32 15.51 -10.06
CA THR A 178 -19.41 14.53 -11.16
C THR A 178 -20.69 13.68 -11.15
N LYS A 179 -21.70 14.01 -10.33
CA LYS A 179 -23.01 13.33 -10.31
C LYS A 179 -23.92 13.57 -11.54
N GLN A 180 -23.39 14.07 -12.66
CA GLN A 180 -24.09 14.09 -13.95
C GLN A 180 -23.19 13.58 -15.08
N ASN A 181 -23.17 12.26 -15.25
CA ASN A 181 -23.35 11.56 -16.53
C ASN A 181 -22.91 10.10 -16.36
N GLY A 182 -23.88 9.25 -16.05
CA GLY A 182 -23.76 7.80 -16.21
C GLY A 182 -23.71 7.44 -17.70
N GLY A 183 -22.58 7.73 -18.35
CA GLY A 183 -22.27 7.20 -19.66
C GLY A 183 -21.62 5.84 -19.51
N ARG A 184 -22.33 4.76 -19.88
CA ARG A 184 -21.68 3.49 -20.22
C ARG A 184 -20.64 3.79 -21.30
N LYS A 185 -19.37 3.84 -20.95
CA LYS A 185 -18.30 3.78 -21.96
C LYS A 185 -18.33 2.38 -22.53
N LEU A 186 -18.91 2.27 -23.72
CA LEU A 186 -18.71 1.10 -24.59
C LEU A 186 -17.21 0.84 -24.70
N LEU A 187 -16.87 -0.44 -24.68
CA LEU A 187 -15.56 -0.97 -25.04
C LEU A 187 -15.19 -0.43 -26.44
N SER A 188 -14.41 0.64 -26.48
CA SER A 188 -13.67 1.03 -27.69
C SER A 188 -12.29 0.38 -27.60
N ASP A 189 -11.92 -0.30 -28.67
CA ASP A 189 -10.75 -1.15 -28.84
C ASP A 189 -9.48 -0.74 -28.07
N GLY A 190 -9.01 -1.67 -27.23
CA GLY A 190 -7.60 -2.02 -27.07
C GLY A 190 -6.62 -0.95 -26.56
N PHE A 191 -6.42 -0.94 -25.25
CA PHE A 191 -5.29 -0.37 -24.48
C PHE A 191 -5.18 1.17 -24.34
N PRO A 192 -4.99 1.69 -23.11
CA PRO A 192 -4.69 3.10 -22.81
C PRO A 192 -3.49 3.70 -23.58
N SER A 193 -3.50 5.03 -23.77
CA SER A 193 -2.47 5.80 -24.48
C SER A 193 -1.09 5.82 -23.80
N TRP A 194 -1.00 5.49 -22.51
CA TRP A 194 0.27 5.37 -21.79
C TRP A 194 0.96 4.00 -21.99
N ILE A 195 0.28 3.04 -22.63
CA ILE A 195 0.86 1.75 -23.01
C ILE A 195 1.40 1.87 -24.42
N SER A 196 2.73 1.78 -24.54
CA SER A 196 3.41 1.82 -25.83
C SER A 196 2.96 0.65 -26.71
N HIS A 197 2.97 0.83 -28.04
CA HIS A 197 2.66 -0.26 -28.97
C HIS A 197 3.58 -1.49 -28.79
N SER A 198 4.82 -1.28 -28.35
CA SER A 198 5.77 -2.33 -27.98
C SER A 198 5.32 -3.17 -26.79
N ASP A 199 4.80 -2.53 -25.74
CA ASP A 199 4.26 -3.24 -24.57
C ASP A 199 3.03 -4.06 -24.98
N ARG A 200 2.15 -3.54 -25.84
CA ARG A 200 0.98 -4.28 -26.35
C ARG A 200 1.37 -5.55 -27.10
N ARG A 201 2.46 -5.51 -27.86
CA ARG A 201 2.98 -6.65 -28.65
C ARG A 201 3.67 -7.70 -27.76
N LEU A 202 4.42 -7.27 -26.74
CA LEU A 202 4.98 -8.17 -25.73
C LEU A 202 3.90 -8.95 -24.97
N LEU A 203 2.71 -8.37 -24.80
CA LEU A 203 1.58 -8.98 -24.10
C LEU A 203 0.78 -9.99 -24.95
N GLN A 204 0.96 -9.97 -26.28
CA GLN A 204 0.33 -10.92 -27.21
C GLN A 204 1.24 -12.10 -27.58
N GLU A 205 2.54 -12.00 -27.29
CA GLU A 205 3.50 -13.08 -27.52
C GLU A 205 3.57 -13.98 -26.26
N THR A 206 3.37 -15.29 -26.41
CA THR A 206 3.48 -16.29 -25.33
C THR A 206 4.89 -16.40 -24.72
N THR A 207 5.86 -15.72 -25.34
CA THR A 207 7.24 -15.58 -24.89
C THR A 207 7.68 -14.14 -25.17
N SER A 208 7.49 -13.23 -24.21
CA SER A 208 8.16 -11.94 -24.25
C SER A 208 9.67 -12.18 -24.35
N LYS A 209 10.31 -11.70 -25.41
CA LYS A 209 11.77 -11.81 -25.57
C LYS A 209 12.43 -11.12 -24.36
N ALA A 210 13.10 -11.89 -23.52
CA ALA A 210 13.77 -11.36 -22.34
C ALA A 210 14.93 -10.43 -22.75
N ASP A 211 15.06 -9.29 -22.08
CA ASP A 211 16.21 -8.39 -22.24
C ASP A 211 17.44 -8.93 -21.53
N VAL A 212 17.21 -9.61 -20.40
CA VAL A 212 18.25 -10.22 -19.57
C VAL A 212 17.79 -11.61 -19.14
N VAL A 213 18.65 -12.61 -19.28
CA VAL A 213 18.42 -13.97 -18.80
C VAL A 213 19.36 -14.29 -17.64
N VAL A 214 18.81 -14.78 -16.53
CA VAL A 214 19.54 -15.24 -15.36
C VAL A 214 19.41 -16.75 -15.25
N ALA A 215 20.54 -17.47 -15.18
CA ALA A 215 20.55 -18.92 -15.07
C ALA A 215 21.79 -19.42 -14.30
N GLN A 216 21.59 -20.17 -13.22
CA GLN A 216 22.70 -20.70 -12.41
C GLN A 216 23.54 -21.74 -13.18
N ASP A 217 22.94 -22.41 -14.17
CA ASP A 217 23.59 -23.40 -15.04
C ASP A 217 24.54 -22.79 -16.09
N GLY A 218 24.60 -21.45 -16.19
CA GLY A 218 25.43 -20.74 -17.17
C GLY A 218 24.83 -20.61 -18.57
N SER A 219 23.59 -21.03 -18.78
CA SER A 219 22.87 -20.88 -20.06
C SER A 219 22.27 -19.47 -20.29
N GLY A 220 22.35 -18.60 -19.29
CA GLY A 220 21.88 -17.21 -19.32
C GLY A 220 23.02 -16.19 -19.43
N ASN A 221 22.67 -14.90 -19.36
CA ASN A 221 23.64 -13.80 -19.34
C ASN A 221 24.34 -13.66 -17.98
N TYR A 222 23.62 -13.95 -16.89
CA TYR A 222 24.10 -13.82 -15.52
C TYR A 222 23.76 -15.05 -14.69
N LYS A 223 24.50 -15.30 -13.61
CA LYS A 223 24.26 -16.43 -12.70
C LYS A 223 23.39 -16.08 -11.51
N THR A 224 23.35 -14.80 -11.16
CA THR A 224 22.61 -14.28 -10.01
C THR A 224 21.54 -13.30 -10.46
N ILE A 225 20.46 -13.21 -9.68
CA ILE A 225 19.38 -12.26 -9.99
C ILE A 225 19.86 -10.84 -9.73
N SER A 226 20.70 -10.62 -8.72
CA SER A 226 21.28 -9.31 -8.43
C SER A 226 22.06 -8.73 -9.63
N GLU A 227 22.89 -9.55 -10.28
CA GLU A 227 23.61 -9.14 -11.51
C GLU A 227 22.63 -8.86 -12.67
N GLY A 228 21.62 -9.72 -12.84
CA GLY A 228 20.61 -9.53 -13.89
C GLY A 228 19.81 -8.24 -13.72
N VAL A 229 19.41 -7.92 -12.49
CA VAL A 229 18.76 -6.66 -12.12
C VAL A 229 19.70 -5.48 -12.35
N ALA A 230 20.97 -5.58 -11.94
CA ALA A 230 21.95 -4.52 -12.14
C ALA A 230 22.24 -4.25 -13.63
N ALA A 231 22.10 -5.25 -14.49
CA ALA A 231 22.15 -5.08 -15.94
C ALA A 231 20.87 -4.44 -16.48
N ALA A 232 19.71 -4.93 -16.04
CA ALA A 232 18.41 -4.42 -16.45
C ALA A 232 18.20 -2.96 -16.06
N SER A 233 18.72 -2.52 -14.91
CA SER A 233 18.64 -1.13 -14.47
C SER A 233 19.32 -0.15 -15.43
N LYS A 234 20.36 -0.59 -16.16
CA LYS A 234 21.04 0.21 -17.19
C LYS A 234 20.20 0.38 -18.46
N LEU A 235 19.19 -0.47 -18.65
CA LEU A 235 18.24 -0.40 -19.76
C LEU A 235 16.97 0.40 -19.40
N SER A 236 16.80 0.74 -18.11
CA SER A 236 15.66 1.50 -17.58
C SER A 236 15.47 2.83 -18.33
N GLY A 237 14.22 3.24 -18.52
CA GLY A 237 13.84 4.52 -19.15
C GLY A 237 13.42 4.44 -20.62
N LYS A 238 13.52 3.27 -21.27
CA LYS A 238 13.08 3.06 -22.68
C LYS A 238 11.79 2.25 -22.84
N GLY A 239 11.14 1.89 -21.73
CA GLY A 239 9.99 0.98 -21.71
C GLY A 239 10.11 -0.02 -20.56
N ARG A 240 9.31 -1.10 -20.61
CA ARG A 240 9.45 -2.22 -19.68
C ARG A 240 10.69 -3.05 -20.01
N VAL A 241 11.47 -3.39 -18.98
CA VAL A 241 12.66 -4.26 -19.10
C VAL A 241 12.34 -5.62 -18.49
N VAL A 242 12.55 -6.70 -19.23
CA VAL A 242 12.19 -8.06 -18.83
C VAL A 242 13.43 -8.86 -18.45
N VAL A 243 13.48 -9.31 -17.19
CA VAL A 243 14.47 -10.25 -16.66
C VAL A 243 13.82 -11.62 -16.54
N HIS A 244 14.27 -12.58 -17.34
CA HIS A 244 13.86 -13.98 -17.23
C HIS A 244 14.82 -14.72 -16.30
N VAL A 245 14.29 -15.29 -15.22
CA VAL A 245 15.05 -16.05 -14.23
C VAL A 245 14.68 -17.52 -14.35
N LYS A 246 15.61 -18.32 -14.86
CA LYS A 246 15.37 -19.75 -15.08
C LYS A 246 15.16 -20.49 -13.75
N ALA A 247 14.68 -21.72 -13.84
CA ALA A 247 14.47 -22.59 -12.69
C ALA A 247 15.76 -22.75 -11.87
N GLY A 248 15.62 -22.70 -10.55
CA GLY A 248 16.74 -22.70 -9.62
C GLY A 248 16.38 -22.11 -8.26
N VAL A 249 17.29 -22.30 -7.31
CA VAL A 249 17.19 -21.73 -5.95
C VAL A 249 18.29 -20.68 -5.79
N TYR A 250 17.86 -19.42 -5.79
CA TYR A 250 18.71 -18.24 -5.72
C TYR A 250 18.76 -17.73 -4.28
N LYS A 251 19.89 -18.00 -3.60
CA LYS A 251 20.14 -17.58 -2.21
C LYS A 251 20.69 -16.15 -2.18
N GLU A 252 19.81 -15.17 -2.30
CA GLU A 252 20.15 -13.75 -2.45
C GLU A 252 19.14 -12.88 -1.70
N ASN A 253 19.61 -11.77 -1.11
CA ASN A 253 18.75 -10.66 -0.70
C ASN A 253 18.81 -9.57 -1.77
N ILE A 254 17.66 -9.23 -2.34
CA ILE A 254 17.58 -8.34 -3.51
C ILE A 254 16.79 -7.09 -3.14
N ASP A 255 17.31 -5.94 -3.55
CA ASP A 255 16.68 -4.64 -3.35
C ASP A 255 16.58 -3.88 -4.68
N ILE A 256 15.36 -3.75 -5.20
CA ILE A 256 15.06 -2.98 -6.40
C ILE A 256 14.78 -1.54 -5.98
N SER A 257 15.79 -0.69 -6.12
CA SER A 257 15.67 0.72 -5.76
C SER A 257 14.64 1.46 -6.61
N ARG A 258 14.15 2.59 -6.07
CA ARG A 258 13.13 3.44 -6.71
C ARG A 258 13.49 3.96 -8.10
N THR A 259 14.78 4.04 -8.43
CA THR A 259 15.25 4.51 -9.74
C THR A 259 15.07 3.46 -10.85
N VAL A 260 14.89 2.20 -10.48
CA VAL A 260 14.69 1.07 -11.41
C VAL A 260 13.19 0.87 -11.66
N LYS A 261 12.64 1.62 -12.62
CA LYS A 261 11.21 1.60 -12.95
C LYS A 261 10.88 0.59 -14.05
N ASN A 262 9.62 0.15 -14.09
CA ASN A 262 9.07 -0.73 -15.13
C ASN A 262 9.85 -2.04 -15.33
N LEU A 263 10.47 -2.57 -14.27
CA LEU A 263 11.14 -3.85 -14.31
C LEU A 263 10.12 -4.98 -14.22
N MET A 264 10.25 -5.99 -15.10
CA MET A 264 9.47 -7.23 -15.03
C MET A 264 10.40 -8.40 -14.78
N ILE A 265 10.13 -9.19 -13.75
CA ILE A 265 10.82 -10.44 -13.46
C ILE A 265 9.87 -11.60 -13.74
N ILE A 266 10.31 -12.53 -14.58
CA ILE A 266 9.55 -13.73 -14.94
C ILE A 266 10.38 -14.95 -14.55
N GLY A 267 9.81 -15.83 -13.73
CA GLY A 267 10.39 -17.14 -13.44
C GLY A 267 9.89 -18.24 -14.39
N ASP A 268 10.47 -19.43 -14.27
CA ASP A 268 10.01 -20.64 -14.99
C ASP A 268 8.77 -21.31 -14.32
N GLY A 269 8.29 -20.77 -13.21
CA GLY A 269 7.11 -21.28 -12.48
C GLY A 269 7.20 -21.11 -10.97
N MET A 270 6.04 -20.99 -10.32
CA MET A 270 5.95 -21.10 -8.85
C MET A 270 6.54 -22.44 -8.40
N GLY A 271 7.46 -22.42 -7.43
CA GLY A 271 8.19 -23.60 -6.96
C GLY A 271 9.34 -24.06 -7.87
N ALA A 272 9.45 -23.57 -9.11
CA ALA A 272 10.58 -23.86 -10.01
C ALA A 272 11.69 -22.80 -9.90
N THR A 273 11.31 -21.52 -9.89
CA THR A 273 12.23 -20.40 -9.64
C THR A 273 11.97 -19.85 -8.24
N ILE A 274 12.95 -19.96 -7.35
CA ILE A 274 12.84 -19.58 -5.93
C ILE A 274 13.95 -18.60 -5.56
N VAL A 275 13.58 -17.42 -5.06
CA VAL A 275 14.51 -16.52 -4.37
C VAL A 275 14.33 -16.69 -2.87
N THR A 276 15.42 -16.97 -2.16
CA THR A 276 15.35 -17.35 -0.75
C THR A 276 16.41 -16.63 0.10
N GLY A 277 16.01 -16.23 1.30
CA GLY A 277 16.84 -15.55 2.29
C GLY A 277 16.40 -15.89 3.72
N SER A 278 17.10 -15.36 4.72
CA SER A 278 16.81 -15.70 6.14
C SER A 278 17.06 -14.55 7.12
N ARG A 279 17.09 -13.30 6.65
CA ARG A 279 17.19 -12.12 7.52
C ARG A 279 15.94 -12.02 8.38
N ASN A 280 16.10 -11.58 9.63
CA ASN A 280 15.03 -11.58 10.62
C ASN A 280 15.32 -10.60 11.77
N ALA A 281 14.27 -10.29 12.53
CA ALA A 281 14.35 -9.37 13.67
C ALA A 281 15.19 -9.91 14.83
N GLN A 282 15.07 -11.20 15.15
CA GLN A 282 15.80 -11.82 16.27
C GLN A 282 17.33 -11.72 16.10
N ASP A 283 17.82 -11.75 14.86
CA ASP A 283 19.24 -11.66 14.51
C ASP A 283 19.68 -10.22 14.18
N GLY A 284 18.83 -9.22 14.46
CA GLY A 284 19.20 -7.80 14.46
C GLY A 284 18.86 -7.02 13.18
N SER A 285 18.10 -7.59 12.24
CA SER A 285 17.53 -6.79 11.13
C SER A 285 16.29 -6.04 11.62
N THR A 286 16.00 -4.86 11.07
CA THR A 286 14.65 -4.31 11.18
C THR A 286 13.67 -5.17 10.38
N THR A 287 12.37 -5.10 10.68
CA THR A 287 11.36 -5.78 9.86
C THR A 287 11.45 -5.32 8.40
N PHE A 288 11.69 -4.02 8.18
CA PHE A 288 11.86 -3.41 6.86
C PHE A 288 13.04 -4.01 6.06
N ARG A 289 14.22 -4.18 6.68
CA ARG A 289 15.41 -4.76 6.02
C ARG A 289 15.51 -6.28 6.09
N SER A 290 14.56 -6.95 6.75
CA SER A 290 14.49 -8.41 6.78
C SER A 290 14.05 -9.04 5.45
N ALA A 291 13.52 -8.23 4.52
CA ALA A 291 13.02 -8.68 3.24
C ALA A 291 14.06 -9.48 2.44
N THR A 292 13.65 -10.66 1.95
CA THR A 292 14.43 -11.41 0.95
C THR A 292 14.41 -10.68 -0.39
N PHE A 293 13.24 -10.16 -0.77
CA PHE A 293 13.09 -9.37 -1.99
C PHE A 293 12.34 -8.07 -1.68
N ALA A 294 13.00 -6.93 -1.88
CA ALA A 294 12.44 -5.61 -1.67
C ALA A 294 12.26 -4.88 -3.01
N VAL A 295 11.13 -4.20 -3.17
CA VAL A 295 10.79 -3.47 -4.40
C VAL A 295 10.27 -2.08 -4.10
N SER A 296 10.99 -1.06 -4.58
CA SER A 296 10.58 0.35 -4.51
C SER A 296 10.39 1.00 -5.88
N GLY A 297 10.77 0.33 -6.98
CA GLY A 297 10.63 0.83 -8.35
C GLY A 297 9.20 0.74 -8.91
N ASP A 298 8.59 1.88 -9.24
CA ASP A 298 7.24 1.97 -9.82
C ASP A 298 7.06 1.07 -11.07
N GLY A 299 5.86 0.50 -11.21
CA GLY A 299 5.49 -0.32 -12.38
C GLY A 299 6.16 -1.70 -12.41
N PHE A 300 6.71 -2.16 -11.28
CA PHE A 300 7.31 -3.47 -11.14
C PHE A 300 6.30 -4.60 -11.36
N ILE A 301 6.72 -5.64 -12.07
CA ILE A 301 5.94 -6.87 -12.24
C ILE A 301 6.78 -8.07 -11.86
N ALA A 302 6.22 -8.97 -11.05
CA ALA A 302 6.74 -10.32 -10.89
C ALA A 302 5.72 -11.35 -11.39
N ARG A 303 6.22 -12.39 -12.04
CA ARG A 303 5.40 -13.49 -12.55
C ARG A 303 6.10 -14.83 -12.42
N ASP A 304 5.34 -15.88 -12.12
CA ASP A 304 5.79 -17.27 -12.16
C ASP A 304 7.04 -17.54 -11.29
N ILE A 305 7.11 -16.97 -10.09
CA ILE A 305 8.29 -17.01 -9.20
C ILE A 305 7.90 -17.12 -7.71
N THR A 306 8.76 -17.73 -6.90
CA THR A 306 8.60 -17.83 -5.43
C THR A 306 9.57 -16.92 -4.70
N PHE A 307 9.07 -16.15 -3.74
CA PHE A 307 9.84 -15.37 -2.77
C PHE A 307 9.72 -16.02 -1.40
N GLU A 308 10.85 -16.33 -0.76
CA GLU A 308 10.88 -17.13 0.47
C GLU A 308 11.80 -16.52 1.52
N ASN A 309 11.34 -16.49 2.78
CA ASN A 309 12.19 -16.29 3.94
C ASN A 309 12.17 -17.53 4.84
N THR A 310 13.33 -18.18 5.01
CA THR A 310 13.47 -19.45 5.72
C THR A 310 13.89 -19.30 7.19
N ALA A 311 13.84 -18.10 7.78
CA ALA A 311 14.29 -17.88 9.16
C ALA A 311 13.56 -18.77 10.18
N GLY A 312 12.28 -19.05 9.97
CA GLY A 312 11.45 -19.87 10.86
C GLY A 312 10.70 -19.05 11.91
N PRO A 313 9.66 -19.61 12.54
CA PRO A 313 8.78 -18.86 13.44
C PRO A 313 9.49 -18.42 14.74
N GLN A 314 10.55 -19.14 15.15
CA GLN A 314 11.40 -18.81 16.30
C GLN A 314 12.27 -17.56 16.10
N LYS A 315 12.32 -17.02 14.88
CA LYS A 315 13.10 -15.83 14.53
C LYS A 315 12.25 -14.55 14.45
N HIS A 316 10.97 -14.65 14.80
CA HIS A 316 10.01 -13.55 14.77
C HIS A 316 9.89 -12.95 13.36
N GLN A 317 9.81 -11.62 13.22
CA GLN A 317 9.57 -10.95 11.96
C GLN A 317 10.64 -11.29 10.92
N ALA A 318 10.21 -11.81 9.76
CA ALA A 318 11.12 -12.24 8.69
C ALA A 318 10.41 -12.17 7.32
N VAL A 319 10.61 -11.05 6.62
CA VAL A 319 9.88 -10.73 5.40
C VAL A 319 10.40 -11.53 4.20
N ALA A 320 9.49 -12.14 3.44
CA ALA A 320 9.81 -12.79 2.16
C ALA A 320 9.83 -11.77 1.03
N LEU A 321 8.76 -10.96 0.91
CA LEU A 321 8.68 -9.87 -0.06
C LEU A 321 8.15 -8.59 0.59
N ARG A 322 8.83 -7.47 0.33
CA ARG A 322 8.38 -6.11 0.63
C ARG A 322 8.15 -5.36 -0.68
N SER A 323 6.94 -4.86 -0.91
CA SER A 323 6.65 -3.96 -2.04
C SER A 323 6.24 -2.58 -1.52
N GLY A 324 7.01 -1.56 -1.87
CA GLY A 324 6.66 -0.14 -1.75
C GLY A 324 6.47 0.54 -3.11
N ALA A 325 6.50 -0.22 -4.21
CA ALA A 325 6.37 0.29 -5.57
C ALA A 325 4.92 0.60 -5.93
N ASP A 326 4.69 1.78 -6.49
CA ASP A 326 3.37 2.15 -7.01
C ASP A 326 3.11 1.40 -8.33
N HIS A 327 1.86 0.96 -8.50
CA HIS A 327 1.43 0.14 -9.63
C HIS A 327 2.22 -1.18 -9.78
N SER A 328 2.56 -1.82 -8.65
CA SER A 328 3.20 -3.13 -8.68
C SER A 328 2.19 -4.26 -8.88
N VAL A 329 2.57 -5.26 -9.69
CA VAL A 329 1.75 -6.44 -9.99
C VAL A 329 2.51 -7.73 -9.71
N PHE A 330 1.85 -8.66 -9.05
CA PHE A 330 2.36 -10.01 -8.79
C PHE A 330 1.36 -11.02 -9.33
N TYR A 331 1.78 -11.84 -10.28
CA TYR A 331 0.89 -12.79 -10.96
C TYR A 331 1.46 -14.21 -10.94
N ARG A 332 0.73 -15.15 -10.32
CA ARG A 332 1.23 -16.50 -10.08
C ARG A 332 2.59 -16.46 -9.39
N CYS A 333 2.62 -15.74 -8.27
CA CYS A 333 3.75 -15.71 -7.37
C CYS A 333 3.43 -16.47 -6.09
N SER A 334 4.45 -17.05 -5.47
CA SER A 334 4.32 -17.65 -4.14
C SER A 334 5.16 -16.88 -3.12
N PHE A 335 4.58 -16.54 -1.97
CA PHE A 335 5.24 -15.84 -0.87
C PHE A 335 5.27 -16.76 0.34
N LYS A 336 6.47 -17.15 0.78
CA LYS A 336 6.66 -18.18 1.80
C LYS A 336 7.43 -17.64 3.00
N GLY A 337 6.83 -17.71 4.17
CA GLY A 337 7.48 -17.35 5.42
C GLY A 337 6.71 -17.91 6.62
N TYR A 338 6.89 -17.23 7.76
CA TYR A 338 6.14 -17.47 8.98
C TYR A 338 5.53 -16.15 9.46
N GLN A 339 6.19 -15.43 10.37
CA GLN A 339 5.73 -14.13 10.82
C GLN A 339 6.13 -13.05 9.81
N ASP A 340 5.21 -12.14 9.48
CA ASP A 340 5.46 -10.97 8.61
C ASP A 340 5.90 -11.34 7.18
N THR A 341 5.26 -12.33 6.55
CA THR A 341 5.71 -12.88 5.26
C THR A 341 5.65 -11.90 4.09
N LEU A 342 4.47 -11.30 3.85
CA LEU A 342 4.21 -10.39 2.74
C LEU A 342 3.97 -8.98 3.29
N TYR A 343 4.95 -8.11 3.09
CA TYR A 343 4.90 -6.72 3.49
C TYR A 343 4.36 -5.87 2.33
N VAL A 344 3.03 -5.68 2.31
CA VAL A 344 2.33 -4.72 1.43
C VAL A 344 2.58 -3.30 1.94
N TYR A 345 3.82 -2.83 1.76
CA TYR A 345 4.39 -1.69 2.46
C TYR A 345 3.63 -0.38 2.25
N ALA A 346 3.58 0.10 1.00
CA ALA A 346 2.98 1.38 0.62
C ALA A 346 2.59 1.38 -0.86
N ASN A 347 1.85 2.42 -1.29
CA ASN A 347 1.38 2.63 -2.68
C ASN A 347 0.41 1.55 -3.18
N ARG A 348 0.07 1.57 -4.48
CA ARG A 348 -0.93 0.68 -5.08
C ARG A 348 -0.32 -0.63 -5.56
N GLN A 349 -0.94 -1.75 -5.17
CA GLN A 349 -0.42 -3.09 -5.41
C GLN A 349 -1.54 -4.06 -5.77
N PHE A 350 -1.29 -4.92 -6.76
CA PHE A 350 -2.23 -5.95 -7.18
C PHE A 350 -1.57 -7.33 -7.19
N TYR A 351 -2.21 -8.30 -6.53
CA TYR A 351 -1.77 -9.68 -6.45
C TYR A 351 -2.86 -10.57 -7.05
N ARG A 352 -2.51 -11.39 -8.05
CA ARG A 352 -3.46 -12.24 -8.78
C ARG A 352 -2.95 -13.68 -8.86
N ASP A 353 -3.81 -14.63 -8.54
CA ASP A 353 -3.51 -16.08 -8.63
C ASP A 353 -2.24 -16.46 -7.85
N CYS A 354 -2.00 -15.81 -6.72
CA CYS A 354 -0.82 -16.00 -5.90
C CYS A 354 -1.09 -16.95 -4.73
N ASP A 355 -0.03 -17.57 -4.21
CA ASP A 355 -0.05 -18.30 -2.94
C ASP A 355 0.67 -17.51 -1.85
N VAL A 356 0.05 -17.32 -0.68
CA VAL A 356 0.67 -16.67 0.47
C VAL A 356 0.67 -17.61 1.67
N TYR A 357 1.83 -17.84 2.28
CA TYR A 357 1.98 -18.75 3.43
C TYR A 357 2.53 -18.01 4.64
N GLY A 358 1.91 -18.16 5.81
CA GLY A 358 2.46 -17.60 7.04
C GLY A 358 1.67 -17.91 8.31
N THR A 359 2.02 -17.24 9.40
CA THR A 359 1.49 -17.51 10.76
C THR A 359 0.92 -16.25 11.40
N VAL A 360 1.77 -15.42 11.98
CA VAL A 360 1.44 -14.15 12.63
C VAL A 360 1.61 -13.01 11.62
N ASP A 361 0.57 -12.19 11.47
CA ASP A 361 0.58 -10.92 10.72
C ASP A 361 1.15 -11.04 9.31
N PHE A 362 0.90 -12.18 8.64
CA PHE A 362 1.72 -12.56 7.50
C PHE A 362 1.35 -11.84 6.19
N ILE A 363 0.27 -11.05 6.18
CA ILE A 363 -0.03 -10.02 5.18
C ILE A 363 -0.23 -8.70 5.92
N PHE A 364 0.74 -7.80 5.85
CA PHE A 364 0.75 -6.59 6.69
C PHE A 364 1.32 -5.38 5.96
N GLY A 365 1.02 -4.19 6.48
CA GLY A 365 1.49 -2.92 5.93
C GLY A 365 0.38 -1.92 5.68
N ASP A 366 0.71 -0.86 4.94
CA ASP A 366 -0.16 0.30 4.72
C ASP A 366 -0.27 0.69 3.23
N ALA A 367 -0.18 -0.30 2.35
CA ALA A 367 -0.47 -0.13 0.93
C ALA A 367 -1.97 0.05 0.64
N VAL A 368 -2.27 0.50 -0.57
CA VAL A 368 -3.57 0.30 -1.22
C VAL A 368 -3.45 -1.04 -1.97
N SER A 369 -3.88 -2.14 -1.34
CA SER A 369 -3.59 -3.49 -1.85
C SER A 369 -4.84 -4.33 -2.06
N VAL A 370 -4.90 -5.03 -3.20
CA VAL A 370 -5.92 -6.05 -3.48
C VAL A 370 -5.24 -7.36 -3.85
N LEU A 371 -5.58 -8.41 -3.10
CA LEU A 371 -5.29 -9.79 -3.43
C LEU A 371 -6.55 -10.39 -4.05
N GLN A 372 -6.47 -10.84 -5.29
CA GLN A 372 -7.59 -11.41 -6.03
C GLN A 372 -7.32 -12.83 -6.50
N ASN A 373 -8.25 -13.75 -6.23
CA ASN A 373 -8.12 -15.15 -6.64
C ASN A 373 -6.84 -15.82 -6.11
N CYS A 374 -6.40 -15.43 -4.91
CA CYS A 374 -5.21 -15.98 -4.27
C CYS A 374 -5.58 -17.13 -3.31
N ASN A 375 -4.62 -18.02 -3.08
CA ASN A 375 -4.69 -18.99 -1.99
C ASN A 375 -3.87 -18.46 -0.81
N ILE A 376 -4.46 -18.47 0.38
CA ILE A 376 -3.88 -17.95 1.61
C ILE A 376 -3.82 -19.12 2.60
N TYR A 377 -2.60 -19.59 2.85
CA TYR A 377 -2.31 -20.79 3.62
C TYR A 377 -1.77 -20.43 5.00
N VAL A 378 -2.56 -20.70 6.03
CA VAL A 378 -2.18 -20.50 7.43
C VAL A 378 -1.35 -21.67 7.91
N ARG A 379 -0.13 -21.39 8.37
CA ARG A 379 0.83 -22.39 8.82
C ARG A 379 0.76 -22.63 10.33
N LYS A 380 1.43 -23.68 10.78
CA LYS A 380 1.62 -23.95 12.21
C LYS A 380 2.54 -22.90 12.85
N PRO A 381 2.07 -22.13 13.85
CA PRO A 381 2.91 -21.18 14.58
C PRO A 381 3.72 -21.89 15.70
N MET A 382 4.42 -21.10 16.52
CA MET A 382 5.00 -21.64 17.77
C MET A 382 3.91 -21.98 18.79
N GLY A 383 4.27 -22.76 19.81
CA GLY A 383 3.41 -22.98 20.98
C GLY A 383 3.00 -21.65 21.62
N ASN A 384 1.75 -21.57 22.09
CA ASN A 384 1.14 -20.39 22.72
C ASN A 384 0.98 -19.14 21.82
N GLN A 385 1.29 -19.23 20.52
CA GLN A 385 0.95 -18.21 19.55
C GLN A 385 -0.45 -18.43 18.96
N GLN A 386 -0.95 -17.40 18.31
CA GLN A 386 -2.15 -17.42 17.49
C GLN A 386 -1.80 -16.92 16.10
N ASN A 387 -2.50 -17.41 15.08
CA ASN A 387 -2.32 -16.96 13.72
C ASN A 387 -3.21 -15.74 13.43
N THR A 388 -2.68 -14.81 12.64
CA THR A 388 -3.39 -13.63 12.16
C THR A 388 -3.07 -13.44 10.69
N VAL A 389 -4.10 -13.52 9.83
CA VAL A 389 -3.90 -13.40 8.39
C VAL A 389 -3.44 -12.00 8.01
N THR A 390 -4.06 -10.98 8.60
CA THR A 390 -3.75 -9.58 8.28
C THR A 390 -3.38 -8.75 9.49
N ALA A 391 -2.48 -7.78 9.29
CA ALA A 391 -2.18 -6.72 10.24
C ALA A 391 -2.04 -5.39 9.51
N GLN A 392 -3.17 -4.74 9.21
CA GLN A 392 -3.17 -3.52 8.41
C GLN A 392 -2.80 -2.29 9.25
N GLY A 393 -1.88 -1.48 8.71
CA GLY A 393 -1.13 -0.45 9.41
C GLY A 393 -1.58 1.00 9.20
N ARG A 394 -2.83 1.27 8.82
CA ARG A 394 -3.32 2.64 8.58
C ARG A 394 -3.36 3.48 9.85
N THR A 395 -2.67 4.63 9.84
CA THR A 395 -2.49 5.50 11.02
C THR A 395 -3.33 6.77 10.99
N ASP A 396 -3.79 7.20 9.81
CA ASP A 396 -4.61 8.40 9.61
C ASP A 396 -5.92 8.05 8.86
N PRO A 397 -7.08 8.58 9.30
CA PRO A 397 -8.36 8.22 8.70
C PRO A 397 -8.52 8.71 7.26
N ASN A 398 -7.74 9.71 6.84
CA ASN A 398 -7.77 10.30 5.51
C ASN A 398 -7.00 9.47 4.48
N GLU A 399 -6.19 8.50 4.92
CA GLU A 399 -5.46 7.59 4.03
C GLU A 399 -6.43 6.74 3.21
N ASN A 400 -6.08 6.56 1.94
CA ASN A 400 -6.82 5.70 1.00
C ASN A 400 -6.33 4.23 1.03
N THR A 401 -5.53 3.86 2.02
CA THR A 401 -4.84 2.56 2.17
C THR A 401 -5.73 1.48 2.80
N GLY A 402 -5.36 0.22 2.61
CA GLY A 402 -6.09 -0.93 3.13
C GLY A 402 -5.70 -2.23 2.44
N ILE A 403 -6.05 -3.34 3.08
CA ILE A 403 -5.84 -4.70 2.55
C ILE A 403 -7.20 -5.26 2.15
N ILE A 404 -7.35 -5.57 0.87
CA ILE A 404 -8.56 -6.21 0.35
C ILE A 404 -8.23 -7.63 -0.09
N ILE A 405 -8.94 -8.60 0.48
CA ILE A 405 -8.91 -10.01 0.08
C ILE A 405 -10.20 -10.29 -0.68
N HIS A 406 -10.09 -10.53 -1.98
CA HIS A 406 -11.22 -10.59 -2.90
C HIS A 406 -11.23 -11.89 -3.70
N ASN A 407 -12.29 -12.70 -3.55
CA ASN A 407 -12.39 -13.99 -4.25
C ASN A 407 -11.20 -14.93 -3.95
N CYS A 408 -10.71 -14.95 -2.72
CA CYS A 408 -9.58 -15.77 -2.32
C CYS A 408 -10.04 -17.01 -1.52
N GLN A 409 -9.12 -17.94 -1.27
CA GLN A 409 -9.32 -19.03 -0.32
C GLN A 409 -8.40 -18.86 0.89
N ILE A 410 -8.94 -18.89 2.11
CA ILE A 410 -8.16 -18.92 3.36
C ILE A 410 -8.33 -20.30 4.00
N THR A 411 -7.24 -21.08 4.08
CA THR A 411 -7.25 -22.46 4.59
C THR A 411 -5.96 -22.81 5.34
N ALA A 412 -5.94 -23.95 6.03
CA ALA A 412 -4.77 -24.47 6.71
C ALA A 412 -3.75 -25.02 5.71
N ALA A 413 -2.47 -24.65 5.86
CA ALA A 413 -1.36 -25.35 5.24
C ALA A 413 -1.25 -26.78 5.82
N GLY A 414 -0.51 -27.65 5.12
CA GLY A 414 -0.35 -29.06 5.54
C GLY A 414 0.19 -29.23 6.96
N ASP A 415 1.06 -28.33 7.42
CA ASP A 415 1.65 -28.37 8.77
C ASP A 415 0.66 -27.98 9.88
N LEU A 416 -0.31 -27.11 9.60
CA LEU A 416 -1.37 -26.72 10.53
C LEU A 416 -2.54 -27.70 10.52
N LYS A 417 -2.90 -28.27 9.36
CA LYS A 417 -4.09 -29.13 9.20
C LYS A 417 -4.15 -30.29 10.20
N ALA A 418 -2.99 -30.87 10.53
CA ALA A 418 -2.87 -31.95 11.51
C ALA A 418 -3.14 -31.52 12.97
N VAL A 419 -3.04 -30.23 13.27
CA VAL A 419 -3.11 -29.65 14.62
C VAL A 419 -4.02 -28.42 14.68
N GLN A 420 -4.95 -28.28 13.73
CA GLN A 420 -5.74 -27.07 13.53
C GLN A 420 -6.52 -26.65 14.78
N GLY A 421 -7.07 -27.62 15.52
CA GLY A 421 -7.80 -27.37 16.77
C GLY A 421 -6.94 -26.83 17.93
N SER A 422 -5.61 -26.88 17.81
CA SER A 422 -4.69 -26.46 18.86
C SER A 422 -4.27 -24.99 18.77
N PHE A 423 -4.56 -24.31 17.65
CA PHE A 423 -4.12 -22.93 17.41
C PHE A 423 -5.27 -22.06 16.92
N ARG A 424 -5.50 -20.95 17.61
CA ARG A 424 -6.49 -19.96 17.20
C ARG A 424 -5.99 -19.23 15.95
N THR A 425 -6.87 -19.10 14.96
CA THR A 425 -6.58 -18.35 13.72
C THR A 425 -7.63 -17.26 13.53
N TYR A 426 -7.17 -16.04 13.26
CA TYR A 426 -7.99 -14.86 13.03
C TYR A 426 -7.72 -14.26 11.65
N LEU A 427 -8.73 -13.62 11.08
CA LEU A 427 -8.67 -12.89 9.81
C LEU A 427 -7.71 -11.68 9.90
N GLY A 428 -7.55 -11.12 11.09
CA GLY A 428 -6.53 -10.10 11.35
C GLY A 428 -6.62 -9.44 12.71
N ARG A 429 -5.75 -8.43 12.90
CA ARG A 429 -5.71 -7.56 14.07
C ARG A 429 -5.21 -6.14 13.73
N PRO A 430 -5.65 -5.11 14.46
CA PRO A 430 -5.41 -3.72 14.07
C PRO A 430 -4.03 -3.24 14.51
N TRP A 431 -3.03 -3.41 13.64
CA TRP A 431 -1.67 -2.92 13.92
C TRP A 431 -1.65 -1.42 14.23
N GLN A 432 -2.52 -0.64 13.56
CA GLN A 432 -2.64 0.81 13.76
C GLN A 432 -4.08 1.27 13.93
N LYS A 433 -4.25 2.49 14.46
CA LYS A 433 -5.51 3.02 14.98
C LYS A 433 -6.68 2.99 13.99
N TYR A 434 -6.42 3.17 12.70
CA TYR A 434 -7.45 3.19 11.66
C TYR A 434 -7.37 1.99 10.72
N SER A 435 -6.84 0.86 11.21
CA SER A 435 -6.65 -0.39 10.46
C SER A 435 -7.86 -0.70 9.58
N ARG A 436 -7.62 -0.98 8.29
CA ARG A 436 -8.68 -1.25 7.31
C ARG A 436 -8.41 -2.51 6.51
N THR A 437 -9.23 -3.53 6.75
CA THR A 437 -9.20 -4.80 6.02
C THR A 437 -10.60 -5.18 5.58
N VAL A 438 -10.75 -5.62 4.33
CA VAL A 438 -12.01 -6.17 3.82
C VAL A 438 -11.77 -7.53 3.21
N ILE A 439 -12.58 -8.51 3.61
CA ILE A 439 -12.55 -9.87 3.07
C ILE A 439 -13.89 -10.14 2.42
N MET A 440 -13.90 -10.30 1.11
CA MET A 440 -15.12 -10.43 0.34
C MET A 440 -15.07 -11.52 -0.73
N LYS A 441 -16.22 -12.15 -0.96
CA LYS A 441 -16.42 -13.26 -1.90
C LYS A 441 -15.42 -14.41 -1.72
N SER A 442 -14.87 -14.56 -0.52
CA SER A 442 -13.76 -15.48 -0.26
C SER A 442 -14.24 -16.74 0.46
N ALA A 443 -13.61 -17.87 0.18
CA ALA A 443 -13.83 -19.12 0.89
C ALA A 443 -13.01 -19.14 2.19
N LEU A 444 -13.69 -19.17 3.33
CA LEU A 444 -13.11 -19.20 4.66
C LEU A 444 -13.32 -20.60 5.25
N ASP A 445 -12.22 -21.32 5.43
CA ASP A 445 -12.25 -22.68 6.01
C ASP A 445 -12.49 -22.65 7.53
N GLY A 446 -12.82 -23.79 8.13
CA GLY A 446 -13.24 -23.92 9.53
C GLY A 446 -12.15 -23.64 10.57
N LEU A 447 -10.92 -23.29 10.16
CA LEU A 447 -9.85 -22.86 11.08
C LEU A 447 -10.09 -21.45 11.66
N ILE A 448 -10.88 -20.64 10.97
CA ILE A 448 -11.16 -19.26 11.39
C ILE A 448 -11.98 -19.30 12.68
N ASN A 449 -11.44 -18.69 13.73
CA ASN A 449 -12.13 -18.56 15.00
C ASN A 449 -13.49 -17.86 14.80
N PRO A 450 -14.58 -18.27 15.46
CA PRO A 450 -15.90 -17.62 15.32
C PRO A 450 -15.89 -16.10 15.54
N ALA A 451 -15.03 -15.60 16.44
CA ALA A 451 -14.83 -14.17 16.67
C ALA A 451 -14.34 -13.43 15.41
N GLY A 452 -13.67 -14.14 14.49
CA GLY A 452 -13.16 -13.66 13.21
C GLY A 452 -11.91 -12.81 13.35
N TRP A 453 -11.93 -11.81 14.21
CA TRP A 453 -10.88 -10.81 14.38
C TRP A 453 -10.34 -10.83 15.81
N SER A 454 -9.08 -10.43 15.99
CA SER A 454 -8.44 -10.37 17.33
C SER A 454 -7.97 -8.96 17.66
N GLU A 455 -8.01 -8.59 18.93
CA GLU A 455 -7.54 -7.32 19.42
C GLU A 455 -6.02 -7.20 19.21
N TRP A 456 -5.54 -5.96 19.02
CA TRP A 456 -4.10 -5.68 19.11
C TRP A 456 -3.65 -5.59 20.58
N SER A 457 -4.32 -4.72 21.35
CA SER A 457 -4.11 -4.57 22.79
C SER A 457 -5.31 -3.86 23.43
N GLY A 458 -6.01 -4.54 24.35
CA GLY A 458 -7.20 -4.01 25.01
C GLY A 458 -8.21 -3.42 24.02
N ASN A 459 -8.65 -2.18 24.28
CA ASN A 459 -9.62 -1.47 23.44
C ASN A 459 -8.99 -0.62 22.32
N PHE A 460 -7.69 -0.77 22.04
CA PHE A 460 -7.02 -0.01 20.99
C PHE A 460 -7.68 -0.26 19.62
N ALA A 461 -7.94 0.81 18.88
CA ALA A 461 -8.49 0.84 17.52
C ALA A 461 -9.91 0.26 17.32
N LEU A 462 -10.51 -0.43 18.30
CA LEU A 462 -11.75 -1.19 18.11
C LEU A 462 -12.95 -0.35 17.61
N SER A 463 -12.99 0.95 17.92
CA SER A 463 -14.03 1.87 17.45
C SER A 463 -13.67 2.64 16.18
N THR A 464 -12.40 2.64 15.76
CA THR A 464 -11.88 3.46 14.65
C THR A 464 -11.40 2.65 13.44
N LEU A 465 -11.13 1.36 13.63
CA LEU A 465 -10.81 0.43 12.55
C LEU A 465 -12.01 0.24 11.60
N TYR A 466 -11.74 -0.34 10.43
CA TYR A 466 -12.75 -0.76 9.46
C TYR A 466 -12.48 -2.19 9.05
N TYR A 467 -13.16 -3.16 9.68
CA TYR A 467 -13.13 -4.57 9.30
C TYR A 467 -14.45 -4.99 8.68
N GLY A 468 -14.37 -5.34 7.39
CA GLY A 468 -15.53 -5.66 6.57
C GLY A 468 -15.52 -7.10 6.08
N GLU A 469 -16.67 -7.76 6.17
CA GLU A 469 -16.90 -9.06 5.52
C GLU A 469 -18.09 -8.97 4.56
N HIS A 470 -17.96 -9.55 3.35
CA HIS A 470 -19.04 -9.54 2.36
C HIS A 470 -19.10 -10.85 1.57
N ALA A 471 -20.25 -11.53 1.56
CA ALA A 471 -20.51 -12.69 0.71
C ALA A 471 -19.43 -13.78 0.76
N ASN A 472 -18.79 -13.97 1.92
CA ASN A 472 -17.84 -15.06 2.14
C ASN A 472 -18.59 -16.39 2.25
N THR A 473 -17.91 -17.49 1.91
CA THR A 473 -18.47 -18.86 1.95
C THR A 473 -17.56 -19.79 2.74
N GLY A 474 -18.02 -21.00 3.06
CA GLY A 474 -17.23 -21.99 3.82
C GLY A 474 -17.52 -21.96 5.33
N ALA A 475 -16.97 -22.95 6.04
CA ALA A 475 -17.30 -23.19 7.45
C ALA A 475 -16.86 -22.05 8.40
N GLY A 476 -15.82 -21.28 8.03
CA GLY A 476 -15.35 -20.12 8.79
C GLY A 476 -16.07 -18.81 8.47
N ALA A 477 -16.99 -18.80 7.50
CA ALA A 477 -17.62 -17.55 7.01
C ALA A 477 -18.84 -17.07 7.82
N GLY A 478 -19.34 -17.88 8.76
CA GLY A 478 -20.48 -17.50 9.59
C GLY A 478 -20.19 -16.26 10.44
N THR A 479 -21.00 -15.21 10.31
CA THR A 479 -20.79 -13.92 10.99
C THR A 479 -21.49 -13.78 12.34
N GLY A 480 -22.38 -14.72 12.70
CA GLY A 480 -23.20 -14.64 13.92
C GLY A 480 -22.42 -14.70 15.24
N GLY A 481 -21.17 -15.16 15.22
CA GLY A 481 -20.27 -15.22 16.39
C GLY A 481 -19.13 -14.19 16.37
N ARG A 482 -19.15 -13.23 15.42
CA ARG A 482 -18.08 -12.24 15.27
C ARG A 482 -18.03 -11.28 16.46
N VAL A 483 -16.87 -10.66 16.63
CA VAL A 483 -16.66 -9.57 17.59
C VAL A 483 -17.69 -8.44 17.45
N ASN A 484 -18.08 -7.83 18.57
CA ASN A 484 -19.03 -6.72 18.60
C ASN A 484 -18.32 -5.35 18.71
N TRP A 485 -17.35 -5.10 17.82
CA TRP A 485 -16.60 -3.85 17.80
C TRP A 485 -17.27 -2.80 16.92
N GLY A 486 -17.20 -1.51 17.29
CA GLY A 486 -17.77 -0.43 16.47
C GLY A 486 -17.14 -0.31 15.08
N GLY A 487 -15.92 -0.80 14.90
CA GLY A 487 -15.23 -0.85 13.60
C GLY A 487 -15.53 -2.08 12.74
N PHE A 488 -16.14 -3.13 13.30
CA PHE A 488 -16.52 -4.35 12.56
C PHE A 488 -17.88 -4.18 11.88
N ARG A 489 -18.05 -4.73 10.67
CA ARG A 489 -19.33 -4.72 9.95
C ARG A 489 -19.42 -5.80 8.88
N VAL A 490 -20.63 -6.31 8.69
CA VAL A 490 -21.00 -7.11 7.50
C VAL A 490 -21.49 -6.13 6.43
N LEU A 491 -20.85 -6.14 5.27
CA LEU A 491 -21.09 -5.14 4.23
C LEU A 491 -22.25 -5.54 3.33
N SER A 492 -23.04 -4.55 2.92
CA SER A 492 -23.92 -4.66 1.75
C SER A 492 -23.10 -4.68 0.44
N SER A 493 -23.71 -5.12 -0.66
CA SER A 493 -23.03 -5.08 -1.98
C SER A 493 -22.66 -3.65 -2.38
N THR A 494 -23.49 -2.65 -2.08
CA THR A 494 -23.20 -1.24 -2.37
C THR A 494 -21.99 -0.71 -1.61
N GLU A 495 -21.76 -1.18 -0.39
CA GLU A 495 -20.56 -0.86 0.37
C GLU A 495 -19.34 -1.63 -0.17
N ALA A 496 -19.51 -2.92 -0.49
CA ALA A 496 -18.45 -3.79 -0.98
C ALA A 496 -17.88 -3.35 -2.35
N VAL A 497 -18.70 -2.77 -3.25
CA VAL A 497 -18.25 -2.25 -4.55
C VAL A 497 -17.06 -1.28 -4.41
N LYS A 498 -17.02 -0.47 -3.34
CA LYS A 498 -15.94 0.51 -3.08
C LYS A 498 -14.58 -0.14 -2.85
N PHE A 499 -14.54 -1.44 -2.55
CA PHE A 499 -13.35 -2.21 -2.29
C PHE A 499 -12.95 -3.11 -3.47
N THR A 500 -13.65 -3.03 -4.60
CA THR A 500 -13.30 -3.78 -5.81
C THR A 500 -12.03 -3.22 -6.46
N VAL A 501 -11.41 -4.00 -7.35
CA VAL A 501 -10.18 -3.58 -8.06
C VAL A 501 -10.42 -2.27 -8.85
N GLY A 502 -11.59 -2.12 -9.46
CA GLY A 502 -11.96 -0.93 -10.24
C GLY A 502 -12.00 0.34 -9.38
N GLU A 503 -12.66 0.29 -8.23
CA GLU A 503 -12.86 1.47 -7.37
C GLU A 503 -11.66 1.73 -6.44
N PHE A 504 -11.17 0.68 -5.76
CA PHE A 504 -10.16 0.83 -4.71
C PHE A 504 -8.76 1.11 -5.27
N LEU A 505 -8.38 0.43 -6.35
CA LEU A 505 -7.06 0.60 -6.98
C LEU A 505 -7.07 1.58 -8.16
N ALA A 506 -8.25 2.07 -8.57
CA ALA A 506 -8.45 2.61 -9.92
C ALA A 506 -7.91 1.62 -10.99
N GLY A 507 -8.09 0.32 -10.77
CA GLY A 507 -7.32 -0.74 -11.44
C GLY A 507 -7.45 -0.74 -12.97
N GLY A 508 -8.61 -0.33 -13.50
CA GLY A 508 -8.83 -0.20 -14.95
C GLY A 508 -7.91 0.81 -15.64
N SER A 509 -7.27 1.72 -14.89
CA SER A 509 -6.36 2.72 -15.45
C SER A 509 -4.93 2.20 -15.65
N TRP A 510 -4.49 1.16 -14.92
CA TRP A 510 -3.09 0.74 -14.90
C TRP A 510 -2.86 -0.79 -14.99
N ILE A 511 -3.76 -1.62 -14.46
CA ILE A 511 -3.61 -3.09 -14.50
C ILE A 511 -3.66 -3.66 -15.92
N PRO A 512 -4.49 -3.19 -16.87
CA PRO A 512 -4.49 -3.72 -18.23
C PRO A 512 -3.11 -3.70 -18.92
N GLY A 513 -2.25 -2.72 -18.61
CA GLY A 513 -0.89 -2.65 -19.17
C GLY A 513 0.12 -3.62 -18.56
N SER A 514 -0.27 -4.38 -17.54
CA SER A 514 0.48 -5.54 -17.08
C SER A 514 0.20 -6.80 -17.89
N GLY A 515 -0.92 -6.85 -18.64
CA GLY A 515 -1.44 -8.06 -19.27
C GLY A 515 -1.94 -9.13 -18.30
N VAL A 516 -2.03 -8.81 -17.01
CA VAL A 516 -2.56 -9.71 -15.98
C VAL A 516 -4.09 -9.62 -15.96
N PRO A 517 -4.80 -10.75 -15.92
CA PRO A 517 -6.25 -10.75 -15.80
C PRO A 517 -6.69 -10.17 -14.46
N PHE A 518 -7.80 -9.44 -14.45
CA PHE A 518 -8.41 -8.94 -13.22
C PHE A 518 -9.91 -8.76 -13.39
N ASP A 519 -10.64 -8.96 -12.29
CA ASP A 519 -12.06 -8.66 -12.21
C ASP A 519 -12.22 -7.29 -11.56
N ALA A 520 -12.76 -6.32 -12.32
CA ALA A 520 -12.85 -4.93 -11.87
C ALA A 520 -13.93 -4.70 -10.80
N GLY A 521 -15.00 -5.49 -10.81
CA GLY A 521 -16.18 -5.34 -9.94
C GLY A 521 -16.35 -6.49 -8.96
N LEU A 522 -17.55 -6.60 -8.36
CA LEU A 522 -17.92 -7.70 -7.46
C LEU A 522 -18.13 -9.01 -8.21
#